data_AF-A0A533BHB0-F1
#
_entry.id   AF-A0A533BHB0-F1
#
_cell.length_a   1.000
_cell.length_b   1.000
_cell.length_c   1.000
_cell.angle_alpha   90.00
_cell.angle_beta   90.00
_cell.angle_gamma   90.00
#
_symmetry.space_group_name_H-M   'P 1'
#
loop_
_entity.id
_entity.type
_entity.pdbx_description
1 polymer ?
#
loop_
_entity_poly.entity_id
_entity_poly.type
_entity_poly.pdbx_seq_one_letter_code
_entity_poly.pdbx_strand_id
1 'polypeptide(L)'
;MSFETPFSQTTREAPSAPMSEMFIAPTLLPVCCVCGLIRDDTRISPGRDRWVTQRKYYETHGVNPSELAPTHTYCPDCFTKVQDTVREYFRQIGTSP
;
A
#
# COMPACT_ATOMS: atom_id res chain seq x y z
N MET A 1 36.14 -51.83 -30.26
CA MET A 1 35.67 -50.49 -30.70
C MET A 1 34.38 -50.22 -29.96
N SER A 2 34.35 -49.09 -29.26
CA SER A 2 33.19 -48.39 -28.68
C SER A 2 32.33 -49.14 -27.65
N PHE A 3 32.62 -48.90 -26.36
CA PHE A 3 31.61 -48.95 -25.31
C PHE A 3 31.17 -47.51 -25.05
N GLU A 4 29.96 -47.17 -25.50
CA GLU A 4 29.35 -45.87 -25.31
C GLU A 4 28.82 -45.77 -23.87
N THR A 5 29.34 -44.78 -23.14
CA THR A 5 28.92 -44.40 -21.79
C THR A 5 27.52 -43.77 -21.85
N PRO A 6 26.52 -44.25 -21.09
CA PRO A 6 25.26 -43.53 -20.98
C PRO A 6 25.42 -42.40 -19.95
N PHE A 7 25.30 -41.17 -20.45
CA PHE A 7 25.15 -39.94 -19.66
C PHE A 7 23.97 -40.09 -18.69
N SER A 8 24.25 -40.11 -17.39
CA SER A 8 23.22 -39.98 -16.35
C SER A 8 22.56 -38.60 -16.46
N GLN A 9 21.31 -38.59 -16.88
CA GLN A 9 20.44 -37.43 -16.81
C GLN A 9 19.98 -37.26 -15.36
N THR A 10 20.63 -36.38 -14.61
CA THR A 10 20.12 -35.91 -13.32
C THR A 10 19.10 -34.82 -13.61
N THR A 11 17.83 -35.22 -13.77
CA THR A 11 16.70 -34.28 -13.72
C THR A 11 16.68 -33.66 -12.34
N ARG A 12 17.22 -32.45 -12.21
CA ARG A 12 16.97 -31.61 -11.05
C ARG A 12 15.51 -31.20 -11.12
N GLU A 13 14.65 -31.93 -10.42
CA GLU A 13 13.36 -31.41 -10.00
C GLU A 13 13.63 -30.12 -9.22
N ALA A 14 13.30 -28.99 -9.84
CA ALA A 14 13.19 -27.74 -9.11
C ALA A 14 12.03 -27.93 -8.11
N PRO A 15 12.23 -27.69 -6.80
CA PRO A 15 11.12 -27.69 -5.87
C PRO A 15 10.13 -26.63 -6.34
N SER A 16 8.99 -27.10 -6.85
CA SER A 16 7.83 -26.28 -7.13
C SER A 16 7.38 -25.73 -5.78
N ALA A 17 7.78 -24.49 -5.50
CA ALA A 17 7.26 -23.75 -4.36
C ALA A 17 5.73 -23.86 -4.43
N PRO A 18 5.04 -24.24 -3.34
CA PRO A 18 3.60 -24.19 -3.32
C PRO A 18 3.21 -22.76 -3.68
N MET A 19 2.34 -22.62 -4.67
CA MET A 19 1.70 -21.37 -5.06
C MET A 19 0.72 -20.95 -3.95
N SER A 20 1.21 -20.85 -2.70
CA SER A 20 0.62 -19.97 -1.72
C SER A 20 1.07 -18.59 -2.16
N GLU A 21 0.26 -17.99 -3.02
CA GLU A 21 0.19 -16.56 -3.24
C GLU A 21 0.51 -15.90 -1.91
N MET A 22 1.72 -15.33 -1.83
CA MET A 22 2.19 -14.64 -0.65
C MET A 22 1.24 -13.47 -0.55
N PHE A 23 0.22 -13.62 0.29
CA PHE A 23 -0.79 -12.62 0.53
C PHE A 23 -0.06 -11.49 1.25
N ILE A 24 0.58 -10.60 0.49
CA ILE A 24 1.13 -9.36 0.99
C ILE A 24 -0.07 -8.45 1.27
N ALA A 25 -0.87 -8.81 2.28
CA ALA A 25 -1.80 -7.88 2.90
C ALA A 25 -0.96 -6.88 3.72
N PRO A 26 -1.32 -5.60 3.67
CA PRO A 26 -0.39 -4.55 3.27
C PRO A 26 0.51 -4.15 4.43
N THR A 27 1.81 -4.33 4.27
CA THR A 27 2.82 -3.71 5.15
C THR A 27 2.74 -2.18 5.09
N LEU A 28 2.06 -1.63 4.08
CA LEU A 28 1.92 -0.20 3.83
C LEU A 28 0.64 0.34 4.48
N LEU A 29 0.81 1.34 5.34
CA LEU A 29 -0.27 2.04 6.03
C LEU A 29 -0.45 3.45 5.43
N PRO A 30 -1.51 3.73 4.65
CA PRO A 30 -1.69 5.06 4.08
C PRO A 30 -2.03 6.08 5.16
N VAL A 31 -1.20 7.11 5.28
CA VAL A 31 -1.35 8.20 6.25
C VAL A 31 -1.47 9.52 5.51
N CYS A 32 -2.45 10.34 5.91
CA CYS A 32 -2.60 11.68 5.41
C CYS A 32 -1.43 12.53 5.89
N CYS A 33 -0.61 13.06 4.99
CA CYS A 33 0.56 13.87 5.32
C CYS A 33 0.22 15.24 5.94
N VAL A 34 -1.06 15.64 5.91
CA VAL A 34 -1.53 16.90 6.48
C VAL A 34 -2.12 16.72 7.88
N CYS A 35 -3.02 15.74 8.06
CA CYS A 35 -3.76 15.58 9.32
C CYS A 35 -3.42 14.31 10.10
N GLY A 36 -2.55 13.43 9.57
CA GLY A 36 -2.11 12.21 10.24
C GLY A 36 -3.17 11.11 10.38
N LEU A 37 -4.36 11.29 9.78
CA LEU A 37 -5.37 10.24 9.73
C LEU A 37 -4.90 9.08 8.86
N ILE A 38 -5.26 7.86 9.23
CA ILE A 38 -4.94 6.61 8.54
C ILE A 38 -6.13 6.19 7.70
N ARG A 39 -5.89 5.75 6.46
CA ARG A 39 -6.92 5.10 5.63
C ARG A 39 -7.06 3.65 6.07
N ASP A 40 -8.24 3.28 6.55
CA ASP A 40 -8.57 1.92 6.97
C ASP A 40 -9.01 1.08 5.75
N ASP A 41 -8.02 0.55 5.02
CA ASP A 41 -8.22 -0.29 3.82
C ASP A 41 -8.59 -1.75 4.15
N THR A 42 -8.58 -2.13 5.44
CA THR A 42 -8.86 -3.50 5.88
C THR A 42 -10.34 -3.88 5.75
N ARG A 43 -11.22 -2.90 5.68
CA ARG A 43 -12.67 -3.11 5.57
C ARG A 43 -13.07 -2.99 4.11
N ILE A 44 -13.41 -4.13 3.51
CA ILE A 44 -14.12 -4.21 2.22
C ILE A 44 -15.57 -3.76 2.45
N SER A 45 -15.76 -2.46 2.75
CA SER A 45 -17.07 -1.85 2.89
C SER A 45 -17.28 -0.93 1.69
N PRO A 46 -18.26 -1.20 0.83
CA PRO A 46 -18.50 -0.36 -0.34
C PRO A 46 -18.96 1.03 0.13
N GLY A 47 -18.19 2.08 -0.21
CA GLY A 47 -18.75 3.42 -0.33
C GLY A 47 -18.13 4.58 0.44
N ARG A 48 -16.98 4.44 1.12
CA ARG A 48 -16.13 5.57 1.51
C ARG A 48 -14.83 5.08 2.14
N ASP A 49 -13.69 5.52 1.59
CA ASP A 49 -12.38 5.37 2.24
C ASP A 49 -12.48 5.92 3.66
N ARG A 50 -12.39 5.04 4.67
CA ARG A 50 -12.59 5.42 6.06
C ARG A 50 -11.27 5.92 6.63
N TRP A 51 -11.17 7.24 6.82
CA TRP A 51 -10.02 7.86 7.46
C TRP A 51 -10.24 7.92 8.98
N VAL A 52 -9.32 7.34 9.75
CA VAL A 52 -9.44 7.18 11.20
C VAL A 52 -8.20 7.68 11.93
N THR A 53 -8.33 7.97 13.22
CA THR A 53 -7.17 8.29 14.06
C THR A 53 -6.34 7.04 14.34
N GLN A 54 -5.05 7.20 14.66
CA GLN A 54 -4.17 6.09 15.09
C GLN A 54 -4.76 5.30 16.25
N ARG A 55 -5.32 6.00 17.26
CA ARG A 55 -6.02 5.36 18.38
C ARG A 55 -7.16 4.49 17.90
N LYS A 56 -8.00 5.01 16.99
CA LYS A 56 -9.15 4.26 16.51
C LYS A 56 -8.74 3.06 15.66
N TYR A 57 -7.66 3.19 14.89
CA TYR A 57 -7.06 2.09 14.15
C TYR A 57 -6.60 0.97 15.10
N TYR A 58 -5.84 1.32 16.15
CA TYR A 58 -5.40 0.37 17.19
C TYR A 58 -6.60 -0.30 17.89
N GLU A 59 -7.60 0.46 18.32
CA GLU A 59 -8.81 -0.08 18.94
C GLU A 59 -9.56 -1.05 18.02
N THR A 60 -9.54 -0.80 16.71
CA THR A 60 -10.33 -1.59 15.74
C THR A 60 -9.60 -2.87 15.34
N HIS A 61 -8.27 -2.81 15.24
CA HIS A 61 -7.46 -3.87 14.62
C HIS A 61 -6.51 -4.58 15.59
N GLY A 62 -6.29 -4.03 16.79
CA GLY A 62 -5.33 -4.56 17.77
C GLY A 62 -3.86 -4.42 17.36
N VAL A 63 -3.58 -3.72 16.26
CA VAL A 63 -2.23 -3.48 15.73
C VAL A 63 -1.84 -2.05 15.97
N ASN A 64 -0.64 -1.82 16.51
CA ASN A 64 -0.11 -0.47 16.66
C ASN A 64 0.29 0.09 15.28
N PRO A 65 -0.28 1.23 14.83
CA PRO A 65 0.08 1.84 13.55
C PRO A 65 1.57 2.07 13.33
N SER A 66 2.37 2.26 14.38
CA SER A 66 3.82 2.46 14.29
C SER A 66 4.59 1.19 13.88
N GLU A 67 3.97 0.02 13.94
CA GLU A 67 4.58 -1.25 13.55
C GLU A 67 4.40 -1.54 12.05
N LEU A 68 3.62 -0.73 11.35
CA LEU A 68 3.38 -0.80 9.91
C LEU A 68 4.22 0.27 9.19
N ALA A 69 4.61 0.01 7.95
CA ALA A 69 5.36 0.98 7.16
C ALA A 69 4.40 2.08 6.63
N PRO A 70 4.50 3.33 7.09
CA PRO A 70 3.59 4.37 6.62
C PRO A 70 3.90 4.75 5.17
N THR A 71 2.85 5.01 4.39
CA THR A 71 2.95 5.68 3.10
C THR A 71 2.25 7.02 3.17
N HIS A 72 2.86 8.06 2.62
CA HIS A 72 2.29 9.40 2.65
C HIS A 72 1.34 9.62 1.48
N THR A 73 0.14 10.11 1.80
CA THR A 73 -0.92 10.44 0.84
C THR A 73 -1.77 11.58 1.40
N TYR A 74 -2.87 11.95 0.75
CA TYR A 74 -3.85 12.91 1.27
C TYR A 74 -5.18 12.21 1.57
N CYS A 75 -5.83 12.58 2.67
CA CYS A 75 -7.26 12.32 2.81
C CYS A 75 -8.06 13.25 1.88
N PRO A 76 -9.30 12.88 1.48
CA PRO A 76 -10.12 13.68 0.57
C PRO A 76 -10.28 15.14 1.00
N ASP A 77 -10.46 15.38 2.29
CA ASP A 77 -10.62 16.73 2.83
C ASP A 77 -9.35 17.57 2.68
N CYS A 78 -8.19 16.99 2.99
CA CYS A 78 -6.91 17.67 2.87
C CYS A 78 -6.50 17.84 1.41
N PHE A 79 -6.79 16.87 0.56
CA PHE A 79 -6.57 16.97 -0.88
C PHE A 79 -7.35 18.14 -1.48
N THR A 80 -8.64 18.25 -1.16
CA THR A 80 -9.50 19.36 -1.62
C THR A 80 -8.93 20.71 -1.19
N LYS A 81 -8.52 20.85 0.09
CA LYS A 81 -7.89 22.09 0.59
C LYS A 81 -6.60 22.45 -0.15
N VAL A 82 -5.76 21.46 -0.45
CA VAL A 82 -4.53 21.69 -1.23
C VAL A 82 -4.87 22.12 -2.64
N GLN A 83 -5.83 21.47 -3.31
CA GLN A 83 -6.27 21.88 -4.64
C GLN A 83 -6.83 23.30 -4.67
N ASP A 84 -7.63 23.68 -3.67
CA ASP A 84 -8.17 25.04 -3.55
C ASP A 84 -7.06 26.06 -3.32
N THR A 85 -6.08 25.73 -2.48
CA THR A 85 -4.90 26.58 -2.22
C THR A 85 -4.09 26.77 -3.50
N VAL A 86 -3.85 25.70 -4.25
CA VAL A 86 -3.13 25.75 -5.53
C VAL A 86 -3.89 26.62 -6.53
N ARG A 87 -5.20 26.41 -6.68
CA ARG A 87 -6.04 27.20 -7.60
C ARG A 87 -6.00 28.70 -7.26
N GLU A 88 -6.08 29.03 -5.98
CA GLU A 88 -6.02 30.41 -5.51
C GLU A 88 -4.65 31.03 -5.77
N TYR A 89 -3.56 30.30 -5.54
CA TYR A 89 -2.21 30.74 -5.88
C TYR A 89 -2.09 31.08 -7.37
N PHE A 90 -2.51 30.17 -8.25
CA PHE A 90 -2.48 30.37 -9.71
C PHE A 90 -3.32 31.58 -10.15
N ARG A 91 -4.49 31.80 -9.52
CA ARG A 91 -5.32 33.00 -9.74
C ARG A 91 -4.59 34.29 -9.39
N GLN A 92 -3.80 34.30 -8.31
CA GLN A 92 -3.06 35.48 -7.86
C GLN A 92 -1.88 35.83 -8.77
N ILE A 93 -1.21 34.83 -9.35
CA ILE A 93 -0.05 35.06 -10.23
C ILE A 93 -0.40 35.15 -11.72
N GLY A 94 -1.68 35.02 -12.09
CA GLY A 94 -2.17 35.20 -13.45
C GLY A 94 -1.80 34.05 -14.42
N THR A 95 -1.53 32.86 -13.89
CA THR A 95 -1.23 31.65 -14.68
C THR A 95 -2.31 30.60 -14.47
N SER A 96 -2.57 29.74 -15.46
CA SER A 96 -3.50 28.61 -15.27
C SER A 96 -2.90 27.59 -14.28
N PRO A 97 -3.70 27.05 -13.33
CA PRO A 97 -3.32 25.87 -12.55
C PRO A 97 -3.19 24.62 -13.43
#